data_AF-A0A3M2DWC6-F1
#
_entry.id   AF-A0A3M2DWC6-F1
#
_cell.length_a   1.000
_cell.length_b   1.000
_cell.length_c   1.000
_cell.angle_alpha   90.00
_cell.angle_beta   90.00
_cell.angle_gamma   90.00
#
_symmetry.space_group_name_H-M   'P 1'
#
loop_
_entity.id
_entity.type
_entity.pdbx_description
1 polymer ?
#
loop_
_entity_poly.entity_id
_entity_poly.type
_entity_poly.pdbx_seq_one_letter_code
_entity_poly.pdbx_strand_id
1 'polypeptide(L)'
;MTGAWTRAALVAAACIAGATGCKKKADDEPDPWTAPPVMSDAEQQRGRQACEAYVARLCACAESRPELAESCRLAQAQPEALAQLFGMLNGKEGALGQRELREAQHTARRIIKDCFEKDAALDPATCPRPPRR
;
A
#
# COMPACT_ATOMS: atom_id res chain seq x y z
N MET A 1 -44.50 18.87 -45.42
CA MET A 1 -44.62 17.75 -44.46
C MET A 1 -43.22 17.21 -44.23
N THR A 2 -42.83 17.17 -42.95
CA THR A 2 -41.47 17.05 -42.39
C THR A 2 -40.97 15.61 -42.29
N GLY A 3 -39.66 15.41 -42.42
CA GLY A 3 -38.95 14.18 -42.01
C GLY A 3 -37.52 14.15 -42.56
N ALA A 4 -36.55 14.74 -41.84
CA ALA A 4 -35.67 14.05 -40.88
C ALA A 4 -34.40 13.49 -41.53
N TRP A 5 -33.31 14.27 -41.60
CA TRP A 5 -31.99 13.77 -41.97
C TRP A 5 -30.86 14.45 -41.18
N THR A 6 -30.11 13.59 -40.49
CA THR A 6 -28.66 13.61 -40.21
C THR A 6 -28.02 14.69 -39.33
N ARG A 7 -27.44 14.18 -38.22
CA ARG A 7 -26.36 14.77 -37.42
C ARG A 7 -25.04 14.79 -38.21
N ALA A 8 -24.35 15.92 -38.20
CA ALA A 8 -22.90 16.12 -38.38
C ALA A 8 -22.70 17.65 -38.48
N ALA A 9 -21.64 18.33 -38.06
CA ALA A 9 -20.47 18.08 -37.25
C ALA A 9 -19.79 19.47 -37.13
N LEU A 10 -18.88 19.63 -36.15
CA LEU A 10 -17.77 20.60 -36.14
C LEU A 10 -18.09 22.10 -36.14
N VAL A 11 -17.48 22.86 -35.21
CA VAL A 11 -16.34 23.75 -35.52
C VAL A 11 -15.68 24.18 -34.20
N ALA A 12 -14.37 23.96 -34.14
CA ALA A 12 -13.45 24.50 -33.15
C ALA A 12 -12.95 25.89 -33.59
N ALA A 13 -12.77 26.82 -32.65
CA ALA A 13 -11.83 27.95 -32.73
C ALA A 13 -11.79 28.65 -31.35
N ALA A 14 -10.75 28.52 -30.52
CA ALA A 14 -9.38 29.03 -30.65
C ALA A 14 -9.16 30.38 -29.92
N CYS A 15 -8.24 30.32 -28.94
CA CYS A 15 -7.14 31.29 -28.72
C CYS A 15 -7.47 32.66 -28.08
N ILE A 16 -6.70 33.34 -27.20
CA ILE A 16 -5.26 33.35 -26.84
C ILE A 16 -5.13 34.18 -25.53
N ALA A 17 -4.47 33.64 -24.49
CA ALA A 17 -3.23 34.12 -23.86
C ALA A 17 -3.32 35.08 -22.65
N GLY A 18 -2.48 34.77 -21.64
CA GLY A 18 -2.23 35.56 -20.45
C GLY A 18 -1.36 34.78 -19.45
N ALA A 19 -0.08 34.63 -19.78
CA ALA A 19 0.91 33.83 -19.07
C ALA A 19 1.35 34.44 -17.73
N THR A 20 1.49 33.61 -16.68
CA THR A 20 2.65 33.65 -15.77
C THR A 20 3.04 32.22 -15.39
N GLY A 21 4.34 31.95 -15.41
CA GLY A 21 4.89 30.63 -15.68
C GLY A 21 4.78 29.61 -14.54
N CYS A 22 4.23 28.45 -14.87
CA CYS A 22 4.69 27.20 -14.29
C CYS A 22 5.73 26.63 -15.25
N LYS A 23 7.02 26.78 -14.90
CA LYS A 23 8.08 25.94 -15.47
C LYS A 23 7.61 24.51 -15.27
N LYS A 24 7.24 23.85 -16.37
CA LYS A 24 6.97 22.43 -16.44
C LYS A 24 8.19 21.77 -15.79
N LYS A 25 8.01 21.20 -14.59
CA LYS A 25 9.00 20.29 -14.03
C LYS A 25 9.22 19.27 -15.13
N ALA A 26 10.48 19.17 -15.58
CA ALA A 26 10.90 17.99 -16.31
C ALA A 26 10.38 16.80 -15.51
N ASP A 27 9.69 15.90 -16.19
CA ASP A 27 9.33 14.61 -15.64
C ASP A 27 10.61 14.02 -15.03
N ASP A 28 10.74 14.11 -13.71
CA ASP A 28 11.54 13.18 -12.91
C ASP A 28 10.82 11.82 -13.06
N GLU A 29 10.91 11.25 -14.26
CA GLU A 29 10.63 9.85 -14.46
C GLU A 29 11.66 9.14 -13.57
N PRO A 30 11.23 8.45 -12.50
CA PRO A 30 12.15 7.88 -11.55
C PRO A 30 13.07 6.95 -12.31
N ASP A 31 14.35 7.31 -12.37
CA ASP A 31 15.36 6.52 -13.06
C ASP A 31 15.22 5.07 -12.58
N PRO A 32 14.91 4.11 -13.47
CA PRO A 32 14.70 2.72 -13.08
C PRO A 32 15.97 2.09 -12.48
N TRP A 33 17.12 2.74 -12.61
CA TRP A 33 18.40 2.36 -11.99
C TRP A 33 18.62 2.99 -10.62
N THR A 34 17.86 4.01 -10.25
CA THR A 34 17.87 4.55 -8.90
C THR A 34 17.13 3.58 -8.00
N ALA A 35 17.88 2.87 -7.14
CA ALA A 35 17.29 1.97 -6.18
C ALA A 35 16.22 2.71 -5.37
N PRO A 36 15.01 2.14 -5.21
CA PRO A 36 13.99 2.75 -4.36
C PRO A 36 14.60 2.99 -2.98
N PRO A 37 14.24 4.12 -2.32
CA PRO A 37 14.80 4.44 -1.02
C PRO A 37 14.57 3.26 -0.07
N VAL A 38 15.66 2.89 0.61
CA VAL A 38 15.65 1.86 1.65
C VAL A 38 14.51 2.16 2.62
N MET A 39 13.74 1.13 2.97
CA MET A 39 12.68 1.28 3.98
C MET A 39 13.27 1.82 5.27
N SER A 40 12.88 3.05 5.64
CA SER A 40 13.34 3.67 6.89
C SER A 40 12.89 2.85 8.10
N ASP A 41 13.63 2.92 9.20
CA ASP A 41 13.25 2.28 10.47
C ASP A 41 11.84 2.68 10.92
N ALA A 42 11.48 3.95 10.70
CA ALA A 42 10.14 4.44 11.00
C ALA A 42 9.05 3.78 10.13
N GLU A 43 9.34 3.50 8.85
CA GLU A 43 8.45 2.75 7.96
C GLU A 43 8.31 1.30 8.42
N GLN A 44 9.43 0.64 8.75
CA GLN A 44 9.43 -0.73 9.27
C GLN A 44 8.63 -0.84 10.57
N GLN A 45 8.83 0.10 11.50
CA GLN A 45 8.12 0.15 12.78
C GLN A 45 6.61 0.36 12.61
N ARG A 46 6.20 1.30 11.76
CA ARG A 46 4.77 1.51 11.45
C ARG A 46 4.15 0.27 10.81
N GLY A 47 4.88 -0.38 9.90
CA GLY A 47 4.43 -1.61 9.25
C GLY A 47 4.21 -2.75 10.23
N ARG A 48 5.16 -2.96 11.16
CA ARG A 48 5.05 -3.95 12.23
C ARG A 48 3.82 -3.70 13.10
N GLN A 49 3.67 -2.48 13.60
CA GLN A 49 2.54 -2.11 14.45
C GLN A 49 1.19 -2.29 13.74
N ALA A 50 1.12 -1.99 12.44
CA ALA A 50 -0.10 -2.19 11.66
C ALA A 50 -0.50 -3.67 11.56
N CYS A 51 0.46 -4.55 11.27
CA CYS A 51 0.20 -5.99 11.22
C CYS A 51 -0.12 -6.58 12.60
N GLU A 52 0.59 -6.17 13.64
CA GLU A 52 0.29 -6.59 15.02
C GLU A 52 -1.11 -6.15 15.45
N ALA A 53 -1.51 -4.92 15.14
CA ALA A 53 -2.85 -4.42 15.45
C ALA A 53 -3.94 -5.18 14.69
N TYR A 54 -3.73 -5.46 13.39
CA TYR A 54 -4.64 -6.28 12.58
C TYR A 54 -4.82 -7.68 13.20
N VAL A 55 -3.72 -8.38 13.48
CA VAL A 55 -3.76 -9.74 14.04
C VAL A 55 -4.44 -9.74 15.41
N ALA A 56 -4.06 -8.81 16.28
CA ALA A 56 -4.66 -8.70 17.61
C ALA A 56 -6.18 -8.49 17.53
N ARG A 57 -6.64 -7.59 16.67
CA ARG A 57 -8.07 -7.33 16.48
C ARG A 57 -8.80 -8.53 15.89
N LEU A 58 -8.26 -9.14 14.83
CA LEU A 58 -8.86 -10.32 14.20
C LEU A 58 -8.98 -11.49 15.19
N CYS A 59 -7.93 -11.74 15.97
CA CYS A 59 -7.92 -12.84 16.92
C CYS A 59 -8.84 -12.58 18.12
N ALA A 60 -8.91 -11.34 18.62
CA ALA A 60 -9.91 -10.97 19.63
C ALA A 60 -11.34 -11.17 19.10
N CYS A 61 -11.61 -10.85 17.83
CA CYS A 61 -12.91 -11.15 17.23
C CYS A 61 -13.21 -12.64 17.16
N ALA A 62 -12.21 -13.45 16.84
CA ALA A 62 -12.37 -14.89 16.67
C ALA A 62 -12.81 -15.61 17.95
N GLU A 63 -12.58 -15.02 19.13
CA GLU A 63 -13.10 -15.54 20.41
C GLU A 63 -14.64 -15.57 20.46
N SER A 64 -15.29 -14.60 19.82
CA SER A 64 -16.76 -14.50 19.74
C SER A 64 -17.33 -14.93 18.39
N ARG A 65 -16.46 -15.15 17.39
CA ARG A 65 -16.80 -15.44 16.00
C ARG A 65 -15.96 -16.62 15.49
N PRO A 66 -16.37 -17.87 15.76
CA PRO A 66 -15.59 -19.06 15.42
C PRO A 66 -15.25 -19.18 13.94
N GLU A 67 -16.05 -18.59 13.04
CA GLU A 67 -15.77 -18.54 11.61
C GLU A 67 -14.47 -17.78 11.27
N LEU A 68 -13.97 -16.93 12.18
CA LEU A 68 -12.71 -16.19 12.04
C LEU A 68 -11.51 -16.93 12.63
N ALA A 69 -11.69 -18.08 13.31
CA ALA A 69 -10.62 -18.78 14.01
C ALA A 69 -9.47 -19.17 13.06
N GLU A 70 -9.80 -19.72 11.90
CA GLU A 70 -8.78 -20.08 10.89
C GLU A 70 -8.09 -18.84 10.33
N SER A 71 -8.84 -17.76 10.09
CA SER A 71 -8.26 -16.50 9.62
C SER A 71 -7.28 -15.91 10.65
N CYS A 72 -7.63 -15.95 11.94
CA CYS A 72 -6.72 -15.56 13.02
C CYS A 72 -5.45 -16.42 13.02
N ARG A 73 -5.58 -17.76 12.96
CA ARG A 73 -4.45 -18.69 12.95
C ARG A 73 -3.47 -18.39 11.81
N LEU A 74 -3.98 -18.14 10.60
CA LEU A 74 -3.16 -17.81 9.45
C LEU A 74 -2.54 -16.41 9.54
N ALA A 75 -3.28 -15.44 10.08
CA ALA A 75 -2.80 -14.06 10.20
C ALA A 75 -1.62 -13.93 11.18
N GLN A 76 -1.52 -14.79 12.20
CA GLN A 76 -0.41 -14.81 13.15
C GLN A 76 0.97 -15.00 12.51
N ALA A 77 1.05 -15.53 11.29
CA ALA A 77 2.33 -15.67 10.57
C ALA A 77 2.83 -14.35 9.93
N GLN A 78 1.97 -13.34 9.77
CA GLN A 78 2.33 -12.10 9.06
C GLN A 78 3.39 -11.26 9.79
N PRO A 79 3.33 -11.06 11.12
CA PRO A 79 4.37 -10.33 11.85
C PRO A 79 5.75 -10.99 11.74
N GLU A 80 5.80 -12.32 11.79
CA GLU A 80 7.03 -13.10 11.65
C GLU A 80 7.61 -12.97 10.22
N ALA A 81 6.76 -13.07 9.19
CA ALA A 81 7.19 -12.84 7.80
C ALA A 81 7.79 -11.45 7.60
N LEU A 82 7.20 -10.40 8.21
CA LEU A 82 7.78 -9.06 8.19
C LEU A 82 9.09 -8.99 8.96
N ALA A 83 9.20 -9.63 10.13
CA ALA A 83 10.43 -9.64 10.91
C ALA A 83 11.60 -10.24 10.11
N GLN A 84 11.36 -11.32 9.35
CA GLN A 84 12.37 -11.93 8.48
C GLN A 84 12.80 -10.99 7.35
N LEU A 85 11.84 -10.34 6.68
CA LEU A 85 12.14 -9.36 5.62
C LEU A 85 12.92 -8.16 6.17
N PHE A 86 12.54 -7.63 7.32
CA PHE A 86 13.30 -6.55 7.97
C PHE A 86 14.70 -7.00 8.38
N GLY A 87 14.87 -8.24 8.87
CA GLY A 87 16.18 -8.82 9.13
C GLY A 87 17.07 -8.88 7.89
N MET A 88 16.49 -9.21 6.72
CA MET A 88 17.18 -9.16 5.43
C MET A 88 17.59 -7.73 5.04
N LEU A 89 16.68 -6.75 5.21
CA LEU A 89 16.93 -5.35 4.88
C LEU A 89 17.96 -4.68 5.80
N ASN A 90 18.02 -5.10 7.07
CA ASN A 90 18.93 -4.58 8.08
C ASN A 90 20.21 -5.44 8.20
N GLY A 91 20.39 -6.42 7.31
CA GLY A 91 21.55 -7.28 7.26
C GLY A 91 22.84 -6.53 6.90
N LYS A 92 23.98 -7.24 6.96
CA LYS A 92 25.28 -6.65 6.62
C LYS A 92 25.28 -6.18 5.16
N GLU A 93 25.94 -5.04 4.91
CA GLU A 93 26.12 -4.50 3.57
C GLU A 93 26.80 -5.55 2.65
N GLY A 94 26.22 -5.80 1.48
CA GLY A 94 26.68 -6.81 0.53
C GLY A 94 26.18 -8.25 0.78
N ALA A 95 25.38 -8.51 1.83
CA ALA A 95 24.79 -9.83 2.07
C ALA A 95 23.69 -10.20 1.06
N LEU A 96 23.08 -9.21 0.40
CA LEU A 96 22.07 -9.37 -0.64
C LEU A 96 22.49 -8.60 -1.89
N GLY A 97 22.17 -9.15 -3.06
CA GLY A 97 22.26 -8.39 -4.30
C GLY A 97 21.17 -7.32 -4.38
N GLN A 98 21.37 -6.34 -5.26
CA GLN A 98 20.45 -5.21 -5.41
C GLN A 98 19.05 -5.63 -5.83
N ARG A 99 18.93 -6.74 -6.58
CA ARG A 99 17.63 -7.30 -6.97
C ARG A 99 16.92 -7.89 -5.76
N GLU A 100 17.60 -8.71 -4.98
CA GLU A 100 17.05 -9.34 -3.78
C GLU A 100 16.61 -8.29 -2.76
N LEU A 101 17.39 -7.21 -2.60
CA LEU A 101 17.03 -6.09 -1.73
C LEU A 101 15.72 -5.41 -2.18
N ARG A 102 15.57 -5.13 -3.48
CA ARG A 102 14.34 -4.53 -4.03
C ARG A 102 13.14 -5.44 -3.87
N GLU A 103 13.30 -6.74 -4.12
CA GLU A 103 12.25 -7.74 -3.96
C GLU A 103 11.80 -7.86 -2.50
N ALA A 104 12.75 -7.84 -1.55
CA ALA A 104 12.45 -7.85 -0.12
C ALA A 104 11.67 -6.60 0.31
N GLN A 105 12.10 -5.41 -0.12
CA GLN A 105 11.38 -4.16 0.17
C GLN A 105 9.97 -4.15 -0.42
N HIS A 106 9.82 -4.56 -1.68
CA HIS A 106 8.52 -4.64 -2.33
C HIS A 106 7.59 -5.62 -1.62
N THR A 107 8.11 -6.79 -1.25
CA THR A 107 7.36 -7.81 -0.52
C THR A 107 6.93 -7.31 0.87
N ALA A 108 7.83 -6.64 1.61
CA ALA A 108 7.52 -6.07 2.91
C ALA A 108 6.42 -5.01 2.80
N ARG A 109 6.54 -4.05 1.87
CA ARG A 109 5.51 -3.02 1.62
C ARG A 109 4.16 -3.62 1.23
N ARG A 110 4.16 -4.70 0.43
CA ARG A 110 2.93 -5.43 0.07
C ARG A 110 2.26 -6.06 1.29
N ILE A 111 3.01 -6.74 2.15
CA ILE A 111 2.46 -7.33 3.38
C ILE A 111 1.91 -6.24 4.30
N ILE A 112 2.63 -5.13 4.48
CA ILE A 112 2.18 -3.99 5.29
C ILE A 112 0.87 -3.44 4.75
N LYS A 113 0.77 -3.24 3.43
CA LYS A 113 -0.46 -2.80 2.77
C LYS A 113 -1.61 -3.77 3.04
N ASP A 114 -1.39 -5.08 2.86
CA ASP A 114 -2.40 -6.11 3.12
C ASP A 114 -2.89 -6.06 4.57
N CYS A 115 -2.00 -5.83 5.55
CA CYS A 115 -2.40 -5.68 6.96
C CYS A 115 -3.32 -4.47 7.17
N PHE A 116 -3.00 -3.32 6.57
CA PHE A 116 -3.86 -2.13 6.66
C PHE A 116 -5.22 -2.34 6.02
N GLU A 117 -5.25 -2.92 4.81
CA GLU A 117 -6.49 -3.17 4.08
C GLU A 117 -7.37 -4.19 4.82
N LYS A 118 -6.77 -5.27 5.35
CA LYS A 118 -7.50 -6.28 6.12
C LYS A 118 -7.99 -5.76 7.47
N ASP A 119 -7.22 -4.93 8.19
CA ASP A 119 -7.73 -4.25 9.39
C ASP A 119 -8.90 -3.31 9.05
N ALA A 120 -8.79 -2.54 7.96
CA ALA A 120 -9.85 -1.64 7.53
C ALA A 120 -11.13 -2.40 7.11
N ALA A 121 -10.98 -3.62 6.58
CA ALA A 121 -12.10 -4.47 6.18
C ALA A 121 -12.83 -5.15 7.36
N LEU A 122 -12.23 -5.19 8.56
CA LEU A 122 -12.92 -5.66 9.75
C LEU A 122 -14.01 -4.66 10.14
N ASP A 123 -15.26 -5.12 10.19
CA ASP A 123 -16.40 -4.31 10.58
C ASP A 123 -16.26 -3.83 12.05
N PRO A 124 -16.16 -2.52 12.32
CA PRO A 124 -15.97 -2.01 13.66
C PRO A 124 -17.14 -2.27 14.61
N ALA A 125 -18.35 -2.55 14.11
CA ALA A 125 -19.51 -2.87 14.95
C ALA A 125 -19.43 -4.28 15.54
N THR A 126 -18.90 -5.23 14.77
CA THR A 126 -18.74 -6.64 15.19
C THR A 126 -17.33 -6.96 15.67
N CYS A 127 -16.36 -6.15 15.27
CA CYS A 127 -14.94 -6.28 15.54
C CYS A 127 -14.36 -4.93 15.99
N PRO A 128 -14.55 -4.51 17.24
CA PRO A 128 -14.11 -3.19 17.68
C PRO A 128 -12.59 -3.06 17.65
N ARG A 129 -12.09 -1.86 17.31
CA ARG A 129 -10.65 -1.57 17.41
C ARG A 129 -10.25 -1.43 18.88
N PRO A 130 -9.14 -2.05 19.31
CA PRO A 130 -8.61 -1.80 20.64
C PRO A 130 -8.17 -0.33 20.78
N PRO A 131 -8.25 0.25 21.99
CA PRO A 131 -7.78 1.62 22.21
C PRO A 131 -6.29 1.72 21.92
N ARG A 132 -5.89 2.73 21.14
CA ARG A 132 -4.47 3.04 20.90
C ARG A 132 -3.87 3.53 22.21
N ARG A 133 -2.98 2.73 22.81
CA ARG A 133 -2.18 3.13 23.99
C ARG A 133 -0.96 3.92 23.55
#